data_AF-A0A368LIP4-F1
#
_entry.id   AF-A0A368LIP4-F1
#
_cell.length_a   1.000
_cell.length_b   1.000
_cell.length_c   1.000
_cell.angle_alpha   90.00
_cell.angle_beta   90.00
_cell.angle_gamma   90.00
#
_symmetry.space_group_name_H-M   'P 1'
#
loop_
_entity.id
_entity.type
_entity.pdbx_description
1 polymer ?
#
loop_
_entity_poly.entity_id
_entity_poly.type
_entity_poly.pdbx_seq_one_letter_code
_entity_poly.pdbx_strand_id
1 'polypeptide(L)'
;MKKLSERFSNIDVAFWLDDFGCGSANLSSVITSNFKVIKIDKVIFWGFYLKYKSLLIELIFFIKSCGCLVIIEGIESKEHLDFSLEHNCYSQGYLFNDLD
;
A
#
# COMPACT_ATOMS: atom_id res chain seq x y z
N MET A 1 -17.92 -4.57 -1.52
CA MET A 1 -17.16 -5.14 -2.65
C MET A 1 -17.67 -6.46 -3.20
N LYS A 2 -18.17 -7.43 -2.41
CA LYS A 2 -18.75 -8.68 -2.95
C LYS A 2 -19.74 -8.48 -4.12
N LYS A 3 -20.67 -7.54 -3.98
CA LYS A 3 -21.61 -7.15 -5.07
C LYS A 3 -20.95 -6.58 -6.33
N LEU A 4 -19.79 -5.94 -6.21
CA LEU A 4 -19.07 -5.35 -7.35
C LEU A 4 -18.26 -6.42 -8.08
N SER A 5 -17.57 -7.31 -7.33
CA SER A 5 -16.86 -8.45 -7.91
C SER A 5 -17.78 -9.42 -8.62
N GLU A 6 -18.99 -9.66 -8.09
CA GLU A 6 -20.02 -10.48 -8.75
C GLU A 6 -20.45 -9.90 -10.11
N ARG A 7 -20.47 -8.57 -10.23
CA ARG A 7 -20.89 -7.84 -11.43
C ARG A 7 -19.85 -7.89 -12.57
N PHE A 8 -18.61 -8.21 -12.25
CA PHE A 8 -17.50 -8.40 -13.20
C PHE A 8 -16.98 -9.84 -13.22
N SER A 9 -17.80 -10.81 -12.80
CA SER A 9 -17.42 -12.22 -12.63
C SER A 9 -16.82 -12.92 -13.86
N ASN A 10 -16.97 -12.35 -15.07
CA ASN A 10 -16.41 -12.88 -16.32
C ASN A 10 -15.15 -12.16 -16.81
N ILE A 11 -14.60 -11.22 -16.03
CA ILE A 11 -13.36 -10.50 -16.34
C ILE A 11 -12.45 -10.59 -15.11
N ASP A 12 -11.20 -11.00 -15.31
CA ASP A 12 -10.21 -11.00 -14.22
C ASP A 12 -9.82 -9.55 -13.91
N VAL A 13 -10.50 -8.97 -12.92
CA VAL A 13 -10.29 -7.59 -12.48
C VAL A 13 -9.58 -7.57 -11.13
N ALA A 14 -8.45 -6.85 -11.08
CA ALA A 14 -7.72 -6.62 -9.85
C ALA A 14 -8.22 -5.34 -9.17
N PHE A 15 -8.65 -5.44 -7.92
CA PHE A 15 -9.02 -4.27 -7.12
C PHE A 15 -7.83 -3.78 -6.30
N TRP A 16 -7.72 -2.47 -6.19
CA TRP A 16 -6.70 -1.77 -5.42
C TRP A 16 -7.40 -1.08 -4.23
N LEU A 17 -6.79 -1.15 -3.05
CA LEU A 17 -7.20 -0.33 -1.91
C LEU A 17 -6.31 0.91 -1.89
N ASP A 18 -6.91 2.05 -2.21
CA ASP A 18 -6.25 3.34 -2.12
C ASP A 18 -6.34 3.94 -0.71
N ASP A 19 -5.44 4.88 -0.41
CA ASP A 19 -5.40 5.65 0.84
C ASP A 19 -5.46 4.80 2.13
N PHE A 20 -4.75 3.65 2.17
CA PHE A 20 -4.71 2.82 3.39
C PHE A 20 -4.16 3.64 4.57
N GLY A 21 -4.98 3.78 5.60
CA GLY A 21 -4.76 4.71 6.70
C GLY A 21 -5.86 5.76 6.89
N CYS A 22 -6.67 6.00 5.86
CA CYS A 22 -7.72 7.00 5.88
C CYS A 22 -9.12 6.38 6.00
N GLY A 23 -9.89 6.81 7.01
CA GLY A 23 -11.30 6.43 7.17
C GLY A 23 -11.54 4.92 7.21
N SER A 24 -12.29 4.40 6.24
CA SER A 24 -12.63 2.98 6.13
C SER A 24 -11.53 2.12 5.50
N ALA A 25 -10.46 2.71 4.93
CA ALA A 25 -9.32 1.98 4.38
C ALA A 25 -8.35 1.60 5.50
N ASN A 26 -8.58 0.44 6.14
CA ASN A 26 -7.84 -0.02 7.30
C ASN A 26 -7.58 -1.55 7.26
N LEU A 27 -6.97 -2.09 8.32
CA LEU A 27 -6.63 -3.53 8.41
C LEU A 27 -7.84 -4.45 8.20
N SER A 28 -9.02 -4.09 8.73
CA SER A 28 -10.23 -4.87 8.51
C SER A 28 -10.59 -4.94 7.02
N SER A 29 -10.37 -3.86 6.28
CA SER A 29 -10.57 -3.84 4.82
C SER A 29 -9.57 -4.74 4.09
N VAL A 30 -8.31 -4.79 4.53
CA VAL A 30 -7.29 -5.72 3.98
C VAL A 30 -7.69 -7.19 4.22
N ILE A 31 -8.18 -7.51 5.42
CA ILE A 31 -8.53 -8.90 5.80
C ILE A 31 -9.81 -9.40 5.13
N THR A 32 -10.81 -8.53 4.98
CA THR A 32 -12.17 -8.94 4.57
C THR A 32 -12.43 -8.85 3.07
N SER A 33 -11.48 -8.32 2.31
CA SER A 33 -11.65 -8.01 0.91
C SER A 33 -10.55 -8.59 0.02
N ASN A 34 -10.90 -8.87 -1.24
CA ASN A 34 -9.98 -9.44 -2.23
C ASN A 34 -9.24 -8.34 -3.01
N PHE A 35 -8.44 -7.53 -2.30
CA PHE A 35 -7.56 -6.56 -2.95
C PHE A 35 -6.28 -7.25 -3.43
N LYS A 36 -5.74 -6.80 -4.57
CA LYS A 36 -4.45 -7.25 -5.09
C LYS A 36 -3.33 -6.29 -4.74
N VAL A 37 -3.65 -5.02 -4.57
CA VAL A 37 -2.69 -3.95 -4.26
C VAL A 37 -3.24 -3.11 -3.12
N ILE A 38 -2.39 -2.81 -2.15
CA ILE A 38 -2.67 -1.85 -1.08
C ILE A 38 -1.70 -0.68 -1.22
N LYS A 39 -2.23 0.54 -1.28
CA LYS A 39 -1.43 1.78 -1.28
C LYS A 39 -1.39 2.32 0.14
N ILE A 40 -0.23 2.25 0.80
CA ILE A 40 -0.01 2.86 2.11
C ILE A 40 0.10 4.37 1.90
N ASP A 41 -0.86 5.10 2.45
CA ASP A 41 -0.94 6.56 2.34
C ASP A 41 0.31 7.24 2.94
N LYS A 42 0.67 8.40 2.38
CA LYS A 42 1.81 9.22 2.81
C LYS A 42 1.77 9.53 4.30
N VAL A 43 0.61 9.84 4.89
CA VAL A 43 0.50 10.21 6.31
C VAL A 43 0.87 9.04 7.20
N ILE A 44 0.42 7.82 6.86
CA ILE A 44 0.82 6.59 7.56
C ILE A 44 2.31 6.34 7.36
N PHE A 45 2.79 6.36 6.12
CA PHE A 45 4.20 6.11 5.82
C PHE A 45 5.10 7.03 6.64
N TRP A 46 4.88 8.35 6.59
CA TRP A 46 5.71 9.33 7.28
C TRP A 46 5.59 9.23 8.80
N GLY A 47 4.38 9.03 9.31
CA GLY A 47 4.12 8.91 10.74
C GLY A 47 4.89 7.74 11.37
N PHE A 48 4.96 6.60 10.67
CA PHE A 48 5.68 5.43 11.16
C PHE A 48 7.17 5.46 10.80
N TYR A 49 7.55 5.92 9.59
CA TYR A 49 8.93 5.87 9.11
C TYR A 49 9.92 6.56 10.06
N LEU A 50 9.51 7.69 10.66
CA LEU A 50 10.36 8.47 11.57
C LEU A 50 10.40 7.96 13.01
N LYS A 51 9.28 7.43 13.52
CA LYS A 51 9.13 7.12 14.96
C LYS A 51 8.97 5.64 15.28
N TYR A 52 8.44 4.87 14.35
CA TYR A 52 7.99 3.49 14.55
C TYR A 52 8.33 2.61 13.35
N LYS A 53 9.57 2.74 12.85
CA LYS A 53 10.01 2.07 11.61
C LYS A 53 9.85 0.55 11.68
N SER A 54 10.09 -0.08 12.83
CA SER A 54 9.85 -1.52 13.01
C SER A 54 8.39 -1.92 12.82
N LEU A 55 7.44 -1.15 13.36
CA LEU A 55 6.01 -1.40 13.19
C LEU A 55 5.57 -1.21 11.73
N LEU A 56 6.18 -0.28 11.00
CA LEU A 56 5.94 -0.13 9.55
C LEU A 56 6.36 -1.38 8.78
N ILE A 57 7.51 -1.96 9.13
CA ILE A 57 8.02 -3.19 8.50
C ILE A 57 7.06 -4.36 8.78
N GLU A 58 6.60 -4.50 10.03
CA GLU A 58 5.63 -5.53 10.41
C GLU A 58 4.29 -5.36 9.68
N LEU A 59 3.82 -4.12 9.53
CA LEU A 59 2.61 -3.80 8.76
C LEU A 59 2.76 -4.18 7.29
N ILE A 60 3.89 -3.82 6.65
CA ILE A 60 4.18 -4.18 5.27
C ILE A 60 4.22 -5.71 5.11
N PHE A 61 4.90 -6.40 6.03
CA PHE A 61 4.98 -7.86 6.04
C PHE A 61 3.59 -8.49 6.17
N PHE A 62 2.76 -8.01 7.10
CA PHE A 62 1.40 -8.47 7.28
C PHE A 62 0.57 -8.34 5.99
N ILE A 63 0.55 -7.14 5.38
CA ILE A 63 -0.22 -6.91 4.15
C ILE A 63 0.26 -7.85 3.02
N LYS A 64 1.57 -8.04 2.87
CA LYS A 64 2.14 -8.97 1.88
C LYS A 64 1.76 -10.43 2.15
N SER A 65 1.73 -10.84 3.42
CA SER A 65 1.30 -12.19 3.83
C SER A 65 -0.18 -12.46 3.51
N CYS A 66 -1.01 -11.42 3.38
CA CYS A 66 -2.37 -11.53 2.86
C CYS A 66 -2.42 -11.71 1.33
N GLY A 67 -1.28 -11.87 0.66
CA GLY A 67 -1.18 -12.04 -0.79
C GLY A 67 -1.32 -10.76 -1.59
N CYS A 68 -1.16 -9.59 -0.94
CA CYS A 68 -1.24 -8.29 -1.59
C CYS A 68 0.14 -7.77 -2.00
N LEU A 69 0.19 -7.03 -3.10
CA LEU A 69 1.30 -6.12 -3.39
C LEU A 69 1.12 -4.84 -2.58
N VAL A 70 2.23 -4.16 -2.27
CA VAL A 70 2.24 -2.91 -1.51
C VAL A 70 2.87 -1.81 -2.35
N ILE A 71 2.19 -0.68 -2.43
CA ILE A 71 2.75 0.60 -2.91
C ILE A 71 2.89 1.50 -1.68
N ILE A 72 4.06 2.12 -1.50
CA ILE A 72 4.26 3.18 -0.51
C ILE A 72 4.14 4.53 -1.20
N GLU A 73 3.24 5.37 -0.71
CA GLU A 73 3.11 6.75 -1.16
C GLU A 73 3.96 7.71 -0.33
N GLY A 74 4.27 8.87 -0.90
CA GLY A 74 5.07 9.90 -0.24
C GLY A 74 6.58 9.64 -0.29
N ILE A 75 7.05 8.97 -1.34
CA ILE A 75 8.48 8.82 -1.63
C ILE A 75 9.03 10.14 -2.14
N GLU A 76 9.85 10.81 -1.32
CA GLU A 76 10.37 12.17 -1.57
C GLU A 76 11.89 12.26 -1.43
N SER A 77 12.55 11.19 -0.97
CA SER A 77 14.01 11.13 -0.83
C SER A 77 14.55 9.77 -1.26
N LYS A 78 15.87 9.72 -1.51
CA LYS A 78 16.56 8.47 -1.86
C LYS A 78 16.42 7.43 -0.74
N GLU A 79 16.45 7.85 0.52
CA GLU A 79 16.27 6.98 1.69
C GLU A 79 14.85 6.40 1.75
N HIS A 80 13.81 7.18 1.38
CA HIS A 80 12.44 6.65 1.29
C HIS A 80 12.36 5.58 0.20
N LEU A 81 12.98 5.82 -0.95
CA LEU A 81 13.01 4.86 -2.06
C LEU A 81 13.75 3.59 -1.68
N ASP A 82 14.94 3.71 -1.09
CA ASP A 82 15.76 2.56 -0.70
C ASP A 82 15.05 1.71 0.35
N PHE A 83 14.38 2.35 1.32
CA PHE A 83 13.52 1.64 2.27
C PHE A 83 12.38 0.88 1.56
N SER A 84 11.70 1.50 0.60
CA SER A 84 10.63 0.84 -0.15
C SER A 84 11.13 -0.38 -0.92
N LEU A 85 12.26 -0.24 -1.64
CA LEU A 85 12.86 -1.30 -2.43
C LEU A 85 13.38 -2.45 -1.57
N GLU A 86 14.02 -2.15 -0.43
CA GLU A 86 14.48 -3.15 0.54
C GLU A 86 13.34 -4.06 1.02
N HIS A 87 12.14 -3.49 1.16
CA HIS A 87 10.94 -4.21 1.62
C HIS A 87 10.10 -4.77 0.46
N ASN A 88 10.65 -4.77 -0.77
CA ASN A 88 9.99 -5.23 -1.99
C ASN A 88 8.67 -4.50 -2.28
N CYS A 89 8.57 -3.24 -1.90
CA CYS A 89 7.41 -2.40 -2.18
C CYS A 89 7.59 -1.65 -3.49
N TYR A 90 6.47 -1.32 -4.12
CA TYR A 90 6.43 -0.33 -5.18
C TYR A 90 6.40 1.07 -4.56
N SER A 91 6.80 2.07 -5.34
CA SER A 91 7.07 3.42 -4.85
C SER A 91 6.30 4.45 -5.64
N GLN A 92 5.65 5.39 -4.95
CA GLN A 92 4.97 6.53 -5.54
C GLN A 92 5.31 7.81 -4.76
N GLY A 93 5.66 8.89 -5.45
CA GLY A 93 5.89 10.18 -4.81
C GLY A 93 6.72 11.14 -5.66
N TYR A 94 6.94 12.33 -5.12
CA TYR A 94 7.57 13.44 -5.84
C TYR A 94 9.03 13.22 -6.21
N LEU A 95 9.72 12.23 -5.62
CA LEU A 95 11.05 11.84 -6.05
C LEU A 95 11.13 11.51 -7.55
N PHE A 96 10.02 11.07 -8.15
CA PHE A 96 9.96 10.67 -9.56
C PHE A 96 9.44 11.77 -10.49
N ASN A 97 9.03 12.94 -9.98
CA ASN A 97 8.41 13.98 -10.81
C ASN A 97 9.37 14.62 -11.82
N ASP A 98 10.69 14.57 -11.57
CA ASP A 98 11.72 15.12 -12.46
C ASP A 98 12.32 14.04 -13.40
N LEU A 99 11.71 12.85 -13.48
CA LEU A 99 12.17 11.75 -14.34
C LEU A 99 11.45 11.67 -15.69
N ASP A 100 10.59 12.65 -16.00
CA ASP A 100 9.91 12.81 -17.30
C ASP A 100 10.54 13.92 -18.16
#